data_AF-A0A1G5D4G2-F1
#
_entry.id   AF-A0A1G5D4G2-F1
#
_cell.length_a   1.000
_cell.length_b   1.000
_cell.length_c   1.000
_cell.angle_alpha   90.00
_cell.angle_beta   90.00
_cell.angle_gamma   90.00
#
_symmetry.space_group_name_H-M   'P 1'
#
loop_
_entity.id
_entity.type
_entity.pdbx_description
1 polymer ?
#
loop_
_entity_poly.entity_id
_entity_poly.type
_entity_poly.pdbx_seq_one_letter_code
_entity_poly.pdbx_strand_id
1 'polypeptide(L)' 'MELLRYALSSGLIEVGELMETGFVAWTGDADEQVRRVTADLDRLDWAPQLGSSVWLSNTAKGDELARRQSG' A
#
# COMPACT_ATOMS: atom_id res chain seq x y z
N MET A 1 5.69 -9.98 1.29
CA MET A 1 4.25 -9.72 1.59
C MET A 1 3.95 -9.53 3.09
N GLU A 2 4.70 -10.15 4.00
CA GLU A 2 4.50 -9.99 5.45
C GLU A 2 4.64 -8.53 5.94
N LEU A 3 5.66 -7.81 5.44
CA LEU A 3 5.83 -6.38 5.75
C LEU A 3 4.62 -5.54 5.34
N LEU A 4 4.06 -5.80 4.15
CA LEU A 4 2.89 -5.06 3.66
C LEU A 4 1.68 -5.30 4.56
N ARG A 5 1.45 -6.57 4.94
CA ARG A 5 0.39 -6.95 5.88
C ARG A 5 0.55 -6.25 7.22
N TYR A 6 1.77 -6.24 7.78
CA TYR A 6 2.06 -5.56 9.03
C TYR A 6 1.74 -4.06 8.93
N ALA A 7 2.20 -3.39 7.86
CA ALA A 7 2.00 -1.96 7.69
C ALA A 7 0.51 -1.59 7.55
N LEU A 8 -0.26 -2.37 6.78
CA LEU A 8 -1.71 -2.19 6.62
C LEU A 8 -2.47 -2.47 7.92
N SER A 9 -2.24 -3.63 8.55
CA SER A 9 -2.94 -4.00 9.80
C SER A 9 -2.58 -3.07 10.97
N SER A 10 -1.39 -2.47 10.94
CA SER A 10 -0.97 -1.46 11.92
C SER A 10 -1.49 -0.05 11.59
N GLY A 11 -2.19 0.14 10.46
CA GLY A 11 -2.70 1.43 10.01
C GLY A 11 -1.60 2.44 9.70
N LEU A 12 -0.42 1.99 9.25
CA LEU A 12 0.72 2.84 8.92
C LEU A 12 0.66 3.33 7.47
N ILE A 13 0.05 2.54 6.60
CA ILE A 13 -0.11 2.87 5.18
C ILE A 13 -1.52 2.51 4.73
N GLU A 14 -1.90 3.04 3.58
CA GLU A 14 -3.05 2.66 2.79
C GLU A 14 -2.57 2.22 1.40
N VAL A 15 -3.27 1.25 0.81
CA VAL A 15 -3.12 0.87 -0.59
C VAL A 15 -4.29 1.43 -1.40
N GLY A 16 -4.05 1.78 -2.65
CA GLY A 16 -5.09 2.38 -3.48
C GLY A 16 -4.67 2.64 -4.91
N GLU A 17 -5.45 3.48 -5.56
CA GLU A 17 -5.26 3.91 -6.94
C GLU A 17 -5.07 5.44 -7.00
N LEU A 18 -4.29 5.91 -7.95
CA LEU A 18 -4.24 7.34 -8.29
C LEU A 18 -5.28 7.62 -9.38
N MET A 19 -6.26 8.45 -9.03
CA MET A 19 -7.26 8.98 -9.95
C MET A 19 -7.01 10.47 -10.22
N GLU A 20 -7.78 11.07 -11.13
CA GLU A 20 -7.69 12.52 -11.41
C GLU A 20 -7.92 13.37 -10.16
N THR A 21 -8.74 12.88 -9.22
CA THR A 21 -9.05 13.53 -7.94
C THR A 21 -8.00 13.29 -6.86
N GLY A 22 -6.94 12.54 -7.15
CA GLY A 22 -5.88 12.18 -6.21
C GLY A 22 -5.93 10.70 -5.80
N PHE A 23 -5.27 10.39 -4.68
CA PHE A 23 -5.22 9.03 -4.15
C PHE A 23 -6.58 8.61 -3.60
N VAL A 24 -7.02 7.41 -3.98
CA VAL A 24 -8.23 6.79 -3.47
C VAL A 24 -7.88 5.45 -2.86
N ALA A 25 -8.00 5.35 -1.55
CA ALA A 25 -7.74 4.14 -0.79
C ALA A 25 -8.73 3.04 -1.17
N TRP A 26 -8.23 1.82 -1.28
CA TRP A 26 -9.07 0.63 -1.39
C TRP A 26 -9.78 0.36 -0.07
N THR A 27 -10.97 -0.23 -0.17
CA THR A 27 -11.69 -0.79 0.98
C THR A 27 -11.26 -2.23 1.25
N GLY A 28 -11.75 -2.83 2.33
CA GLY A 28 -11.43 -4.21 2.72
C GLY A 28 -10.41 -4.28 3.86
N ASP A 29 -10.16 -5.49 4.34
CA ASP A 29 -9.18 -5.75 5.39
C ASP A 29 -7.75 -5.88 4.84
N ALA A 30 -6.76 -5.84 5.74
CA ALA A 30 -5.35 -5.93 5.37
C ALA A 30 -4.99 -7.22 4.61
N ASP A 31 -5.68 -8.33 4.89
CA ASP A 31 -5.41 -9.62 4.28
C ASP A 31 -5.95 -9.70 2.85
N GLU A 32 -7.15 -9.17 2.63
CA GLU A 32 -7.76 -8.99 1.33
C GLU A 32 -6.90 -8.09 0.44
N GLN A 33 -6.47 -6.95 0.96
CA GLN A 33 -5.62 -6.01 0.25
C GLN A 33 -4.26 -6.62 -0.11
N VAL A 34 -3.62 -7.34 0.82
CA VAL A 34 -2.36 -8.06 0.55
C VAL A 34 -2.56 -9.11 -0.55
N ARG A 35 -3.65 -9.90 -0.51
CA ARG A 35 -3.96 -10.88 -1.55
C ARG A 35 -4.12 -10.23 -2.91
N ARG A 36 -4.83 -9.10 -2.99
CA ARG A 36 -5.01 -8.35 -4.24
C ARG A 36 -3.68 -7.83 -4.79
N VAL A 37 -2.85 -7.22 -3.94
CA VAL A 37 -1.52 -6.73 -4.35
C VAL A 37 -0.62 -7.88 -4.82
N THR A 38 -0.60 -9.02 -4.12
CA THR A 38 0.18 -10.19 -4.55
C THR A 38 -0.28 -10.69 -5.92
N ALA A 39 -1.59 -10.84 -6.12
CA ALA A 39 -2.12 -11.31 -7.40
C ALA A 39 -1.76 -10.37 -8.56
N ASP A 40 -1.80 -9.05 -8.34
CA ASP A 40 -1.38 -8.07 -9.35
C ASP A 40 0.12 -8.13 -9.63
N LEU A 41 0.96 -8.26 -8.61
CA LEU A 41 2.41 -8.39 -8.80
C LEU A 41 2.78 -9.71 -9.49
N ASP A 42 2.11 -10.82 -9.14
CA ASP A 42 2.30 -12.11 -9.79
C ASP A 42 1.95 -12.03 -11.29
N ARG A 43 0.87 -11.33 -11.65
CA ARG A 43 0.48 -11.10 -13.06
C ARG A 43 1.50 -10.26 -13.83
N LEU A 44 2.30 -9.45 -13.14
CA LEU A 44 3.30 -8.56 -13.70
C LEU A 44 4.72 -9.13 -13.57
N ASP A 45 4.86 -10.42 -13.27
CA ASP A 45 6.16 -11.09 -13.04
C ASP A 45 7.04 -10.35 -12.02
N TRP A 46 6.41 -9.72 -11.02
CA TRP A 46 7.08 -8.88 -10.00
C TRP A 46 7.89 -7.70 -10.58
N ALA A 47 7.60 -7.30 -11.81
CA ALA A 47 8.24 -6.18 -12.51
C ALA A 47 7.20 -5.12 -12.95
N PRO A 48 6.46 -4.50 -12.01
CA PRO A 48 5.45 -3.52 -12.35
C PRO A 48 6.10 -2.27 -12.95
N GLN A 49 5.55 -1.79 -14.07
CA GLN A 49 5.81 -0.44 -14.57
C GLN A 49 5.07 0.60 -13.72
N LEU A 50 5.49 1.87 -13.78
CA LEU A 50 4.81 2.95 -13.06
C LEU A 50 3.32 2.99 -13.40
N GLY A 51 2.47 2.97 -12.37
CA GLY A 51 1.01 2.99 -12.51
C GLY A 51 0.38 1.68 -13.01
N SER A 52 1.14 0.59 -13.18
CA SER A 52 0.60 -0.70 -13.63
C SER A 52 0.04 -1.59 -12.52
N SER A 53 0.21 -1.18 -11.26
CA SER A 53 -0.20 -1.91 -10.06
C SER A 53 -0.75 -0.91 -9.02
N VAL A 54 -0.48 -1.17 -7.75
CA VAL A 54 -1.00 -0.42 -6.60
C VAL A 54 -0.15 0.81 -6.27
N TRP A 55 -0.80 1.83 -5.71
CA TRP A 55 -0.15 2.96 -5.06
C TRP A 55 -0.20 2.81 -3.54
N LEU A 56 0.87 3.25 -2.88
CA LEU A 56 0.98 3.26 -1.42
C LEU A 56 0.98 4.70 -0.91
N SER A 57 0.20 4.97 0.13
CA SER A 57 0.21 6.25 0.82
C SER A 57 0.47 6.03 2.31
N ASN A 58 1.31 6.85 2.93
CA ASN A 58 1.44 6.85 4.38
C ASN A 58 0.17 7.42 5.01
N THR A 59 -0.28 6.83 6.12
CA THR A 59 -1.25 7.50 6.99
C THR A 59 -0.54 8.55 7.85
N ALA A 60 -1.30 9.41 8.52
CA ALA A 60 -0.74 10.33 9.51
C ALA A 60 0.09 9.61 10.60
N LYS A 61 -0.35 8.41 11.00
CA LYS A 61 0.36 7.54 11.96
C LYS A 61 1.67 7.01 11.37
N GLY A 62 1.65 6.55 10.11
CA GLY A 62 2.85 6.09 9.41
C GLY A 62 3.89 7.20 9.28
N ASP A 63 3.44 8.39 8.90
CA ASP A 63 4.28 9.59 8.79
C ASP A 63 4.91 9.99 10.12
N GLU A 64 4.16 9.93 11.22
CA GLU A 64 4.70 10.19 12.55
C GLU A 64 5.78 9.16 12.93
N LEU A 65 5.53 7.88 12.69
CA LEU A 65 6.50 6.82 12.97
C LEU A 65 7.78 7.00 12.13
N ALA A 66 7.63 7.29 10.83
CA ALA A 66 8.76 7.49 9.92
C ALA A 66 9.65 8.65 10.39
N ARG A 67 9.05 9.78 10.77
CA ARG A 67 9.80 10.95 11.28
C ARG A 67 10.62 10.64 12.54
N ARG A 68 10.11 9.77 13.44
CA ARG A 68 10.83 9.39 14.66
C ARG A 68 12.08 8.53 14.40
N GLN A 69 12.12 7.81 13.28
CA GLN A 69 13.25 6.95 12.91
C GLN A 69 14.33 7.68 12.11
N SER A 70 14.01 8.87 11.58
CA SER A 70 14.95 9.72 10.83
C SER A 70 15.71 10.72 11.71
N GLY A 71 15.52 10.66 13.04
CA GLY A 71 16.12 11.55 14.03
C GLY A 71 17.22 10.91 14.85
#